data_AF-A0A9D2F0T9-F1
#
_entry.id   AF-A0A9D2F0T9-F1
#
_cell.length_a   1.000
_cell.length_b   1.000
_cell.length_c   1.000
_cell.angle_alpha   90.00
_cell.angle_beta   90.00
_cell.angle_gamma   90.00
#
_symmetry.space_group_name_H-M   'P 1'
#
loop_
_entity.id
_entity.type
_entity.pdbx_description
1 polymer ?
#
loop_
_entity_poly.entity_id
_entity_poly.type
_entity_poly.pdbx_seq_one_letter_code
_entity_poly.pdbx_strand_id
1 'polypeptide(L)'
;MSASGSAQVSAPQIPNYQSQVLAQLKAAQEAEQRARDEAYNRAAAAQKSAYDNNVNQLNGATNAALREAYINRMLSQRNLQQQLSAQGISGGASETTQASMLNNYEDSRNELEKERQRQLADLMQVYQNNMAALEQQRASGQSASLGQYQLALANLAANNGVDLLSMMQGTTASGQTTPSAHYVNGEWVYY
;
A
#
# COMPACT_ATOMS: atom_id res chain seq x y z
N MET A 1 -33.54 -84.04 -24.93
CA MET A 1 -34.71 -83.16 -25.13
C MET A 1 -35.39 -83.01 -23.78
N SER A 2 -35.84 -81.86 -23.26
CA SER A 2 -35.71 -80.43 -23.62
C SER A 2 -36.29 -79.62 -22.43
N ALA A 3 -35.90 -78.38 -22.09
CA ALA A 3 -34.86 -77.46 -22.57
C ALA A 3 -34.43 -76.50 -21.43
N SER A 4 -33.39 -75.68 -21.64
CA SER A 4 -32.97 -74.59 -20.74
C SER A 4 -33.66 -73.27 -21.11
N GLY A 5 -34.00 -72.40 -20.14
CA GLY A 5 -34.40 -71.02 -20.47
C GLY A 5 -35.35 -70.30 -19.51
N SER A 6 -34.97 -70.11 -18.24
CA SER A 6 -35.65 -69.13 -17.37
C SER A 6 -35.12 -67.73 -17.65
N ALA A 7 -35.88 -66.93 -18.40
CA ALA A 7 -35.52 -65.54 -18.69
C ALA A 7 -35.65 -64.67 -17.43
N GLN A 8 -34.53 -64.16 -16.91
CA GLN A 8 -34.55 -63.09 -15.93
C GLN A 8 -34.90 -61.77 -16.63
N VAL A 9 -36.12 -61.28 -16.38
CA VAL A 9 -36.56 -59.96 -16.83
C VAL A 9 -35.89 -58.91 -15.96
N SER A 10 -34.87 -58.24 -16.51
CA SER A 10 -34.21 -57.11 -15.84
C SER A 10 -35.22 -55.96 -15.68
N ALA A 11 -35.61 -55.67 -14.44
CA ALA A 11 -36.44 -54.52 -14.13
C ALA A 11 -35.71 -53.21 -14.51
N PRO A 12 -36.36 -52.23 -15.16
CA PRO A 12 -35.73 -50.96 -15.49
C PRO A 12 -35.43 -50.19 -14.20
N GLN A 13 -34.16 -49.92 -13.93
CA GLN A 13 -33.76 -48.95 -12.91
C GLN A 13 -34.24 -47.57 -13.33
N ILE A 14 -35.27 -47.05 -12.65
CA ILE A 14 -35.70 -45.66 -12.81
C ILE A 14 -34.53 -44.76 -12.41
N PRO A 15 -33.96 -43.94 -13.31
CA PRO A 15 -32.84 -43.07 -12.96
C PRO A 15 -33.29 -42.06 -11.93
N ASN A 16 -32.61 -42.00 -10.78
CA ASN A 16 -33.00 -41.13 -9.68
C ASN A 16 -32.58 -39.67 -9.96
N TYR A 17 -33.25 -39.05 -10.93
CA TYR A 17 -32.94 -37.74 -11.53
C TYR A 17 -32.82 -36.64 -10.47
N GLN A 18 -33.65 -36.70 -9.43
CA GLN A 18 -33.63 -35.76 -8.30
C GLN A 18 -32.29 -35.79 -7.54
N SER A 19 -31.70 -36.97 -7.31
CA SER A 19 -30.40 -37.07 -6.62
C SER A 19 -29.23 -36.53 -7.45
N GLN A 20 -29.28 -36.64 -8.78
CA GLN A 20 -28.26 -36.09 -9.66
C GLN A 20 -28.33 -34.56 -9.70
N VAL A 21 -29.54 -33.99 -9.79
CA VAL A 21 -29.75 -32.53 -9.74
C VAL A 21 -29.31 -31.94 -8.39
N LEU A 22 -29.64 -32.59 -7.27
CA LEU A 22 -29.20 -32.16 -5.94
C LEU A 22 -27.67 -32.19 -5.79
N ALA A 23 -27.01 -33.24 -6.28
CA ALA A 23 -25.55 -33.34 -6.25
C ALA A 23 -24.88 -32.25 -7.11
N GLN A 24 -25.43 -31.97 -8.29
CA GLN A 24 -24.91 -30.94 -9.19
C GLN A 24 -25.11 -29.52 -8.64
N LEU A 25 -26.26 -29.26 -7.99
CA LEU A 25 -26.52 -27.99 -7.30
C LEU A 25 -25.54 -27.75 -6.15
N LYS A 26 -25.26 -28.78 -5.35
CA LYS A 26 -24.28 -28.71 -4.26
C LYS A 26 -22.86 -28.46 -4.78
N ALA A 27 -22.45 -29.18 -5.83
CA ALA A 27 -21.14 -28.98 -6.45
C ALA A 27 -20.97 -27.57 -7.03
N ALA A 28 -22.04 -26.99 -7.60
CA ALA A 28 -22.03 -25.61 -8.08
C ALA A 28 -21.86 -24.60 -6.92
N GLN A 29 -22.57 -24.77 -5.81
CA GLN A 29 -22.43 -23.93 -4.62
C GLN A 29 -21.02 -24.01 -4.01
N GLU A 30 -20.45 -25.22 -3.91
CA GLU A 30 -19.07 -25.41 -3.44
C GLU A 30 -18.04 -24.74 -4.36
N ALA A 31 -18.21 -24.82 -5.68
CA ALA A 31 -17.34 -24.15 -6.65
C ALA A 31 -17.44 -22.62 -6.55
N GLU A 32 -18.64 -22.08 -6.36
CA GLU A 32 -18.89 -20.64 -6.21
C GLU A 32 -18.31 -20.08 -4.90
N GLN A 33 -18.36 -20.85 -3.81
CA GLN A 33 -17.67 -20.53 -2.55
C GLN A 33 -16.15 -20.46 -2.75
N ARG A 34 -15.53 -21.51 -3.32
CA ARG A 34 -14.08 -21.52 -3.60
C ARG A 34 -13.66 -20.34 -4.47
N ALA A 35 -14.42 -20.02 -5.51
CA ALA A 35 -14.11 -18.89 -6.40
C ALA A 35 -14.21 -17.52 -5.69
N ARG A 36 -15.07 -17.37 -4.68
CA ARG A 36 -15.11 -16.18 -3.81
C ARG A 36 -13.90 -16.11 -2.89
N ASP A 37 -13.51 -17.23 -2.28
CA ASP A 37 -12.33 -17.31 -1.40
C ASP A 37 -11.05 -17.01 -2.18
N GLU A 38 -10.90 -17.56 -3.38
CA GLU A 38 -9.78 -17.27 -4.30
C GLU A 38 -9.75 -15.81 -4.75
N ALA A 39 -10.91 -15.18 -4.98
CA ALA A 39 -10.98 -13.75 -5.29
C ALA A 39 -10.61 -12.87 -4.08
N TYR A 40 -11.10 -13.22 -2.88
CA TYR A 40 -10.71 -12.57 -1.62
C TYR A 40 -9.21 -12.67 -1.38
N ASN A 41 -8.64 -13.87 -1.46
CA ASN A 41 -7.22 -14.12 -1.21
C ASN A 41 -6.32 -13.32 -2.19
N ARG A 42 -6.73 -13.22 -3.46
CA ARG A 42 -6.03 -12.38 -4.46
C ARG A 42 -6.10 -10.89 -4.11
N ALA A 43 -7.27 -10.38 -3.73
CA ALA A 43 -7.42 -8.98 -3.33
C ALA A 43 -6.64 -8.65 -2.04
N ALA A 44 -6.64 -9.56 -1.07
CA ALA A 44 -5.87 -9.43 0.17
C ALA A 44 -4.35 -9.42 -0.08
N ALA A 45 -3.85 -10.30 -0.95
CA ALA A 45 -2.46 -10.31 -1.37
C ALA A 45 -2.06 -9.03 -2.12
N ALA A 46 -2.92 -8.51 -3.00
CA ALA A 46 -2.70 -7.26 -3.72
C ALA A 46 -2.62 -6.06 -2.75
N GLN A 47 -3.53 -5.97 -1.77
CA GLN A 47 -3.51 -4.94 -0.72
C GLN A 47 -2.24 -5.00 0.13
N LYS A 48 -1.79 -6.20 0.53
CA LYS A 48 -0.54 -6.35 1.29
C LYS A 48 0.68 -5.91 0.48
N SER A 49 0.74 -6.29 -0.80
CA SER A 49 1.80 -5.85 -1.73
C SER A 49 1.80 -4.33 -1.91
N ALA A 50 0.64 -3.71 -2.10
CA ALA A 50 0.50 -2.25 -2.20
C ALA A 50 1.00 -1.55 -0.92
N TYR A 51 0.57 -2.02 0.26
CA TYR A 51 1.05 -1.50 1.54
C TYR A 51 2.59 -1.60 1.66
N ASP A 52 3.18 -2.77 1.40
CA ASP A 52 4.63 -2.98 1.50
C ASP A 52 5.40 -2.08 0.52
N ASN A 53 4.92 -1.94 -0.72
CA ASN A 53 5.51 -1.05 -1.71
C ASN A 53 5.44 0.42 -1.29
N ASN A 54 4.33 0.85 -0.69
CA ASN A 54 4.16 2.23 -0.22
C ASN A 54 5.06 2.52 0.99
N VAL A 55 5.18 1.58 1.94
CA VAL A 55 6.11 1.66 3.08
C VAL A 55 7.56 1.75 2.59
N ASN A 56 7.95 0.95 1.59
CA ASN A 56 9.30 0.99 1.02
C ASN A 56 9.59 2.31 0.29
N GLN A 57 8.64 2.82 -0.50
CA GLN A 57 8.76 4.12 -1.16
C GLN A 57 8.89 5.26 -0.16
N LEU A 58 8.03 5.30 0.86
CA LEU A 58 8.08 6.29 1.94
C LEU A 58 9.45 6.27 2.65
N ASN A 59 9.90 5.11 3.11
CA ASN A 59 11.21 5.00 3.76
C ASN A 59 12.35 5.42 2.81
N GLY A 60 12.26 5.10 1.51
CA GLY A 60 13.21 5.56 0.49
C GLY A 60 13.25 7.08 0.35
N ALA A 61 12.08 7.72 0.24
CA ALA A 61 11.94 9.17 0.12
C ALA A 61 12.44 9.90 1.38
N THR A 62 12.06 9.46 2.59
CA THR A 62 12.57 10.06 3.83
C THR A 62 14.09 9.90 3.94
N ASN A 63 14.65 8.73 3.58
CA ASN A 63 16.10 8.52 3.59
C ASN A 63 16.85 9.42 2.60
N ALA A 64 16.24 9.75 1.45
CA ALA A 64 16.79 10.72 0.50
C ALA A 64 16.78 12.14 1.10
N ALA A 65 15.63 12.60 1.62
CA ALA A 65 15.50 13.92 2.26
C ALA A 65 16.45 14.10 3.45
N LEU A 66 16.62 13.06 4.29
CA LEU A 66 17.58 13.04 5.40
C LEU A 66 19.03 13.17 4.93
N ARG A 67 19.38 12.54 3.80
CA ARG A 67 20.70 12.66 3.18
C ARG A 67 20.93 14.07 2.62
N GLU A 68 19.93 14.65 1.96
CA GLU A 68 20.01 16.02 1.44
C GLU A 68 20.14 17.06 2.55
N ALA A 69 19.37 16.94 3.64
CA ALA A 69 19.53 17.77 4.84
C ALA A 69 20.96 17.69 5.42
N TYR A 70 21.56 16.50 5.44
CA TYR A 70 22.94 16.31 5.86
C TYR A 70 23.96 16.94 4.89
N ILE A 71 23.78 16.78 3.58
CA ILE A 71 24.62 17.41 2.55
C ILE A 71 24.55 18.94 2.67
N ASN A 72 23.35 19.50 2.81
CA ASN A 72 23.13 20.94 2.97
C ASN A 72 23.81 21.46 4.25
N ARG A 73 23.69 20.75 5.38
CA ARG A 73 24.44 21.06 6.61
C ARG A 73 25.95 21.09 6.35
N MET A 74 26.50 20.07 5.69
CA MET A 74 27.94 19.97 5.42
C MET A 74 28.45 21.07 4.48
N LEU A 75 27.66 21.44 3.45
CA LEU A 75 27.96 22.55 2.55
C LEU A 75 27.94 23.89 3.29
N SER A 76 26.90 24.16 4.08
CA SER A 76 26.80 25.36 4.92
C SER A 76 27.95 25.47 5.93
N GLN A 77 28.30 24.36 6.60
CA GLN A 77 29.42 24.30 7.53
C GLN A 77 30.76 24.60 6.83
N ARG A 78 31.01 24.01 5.66
CA ARG A 78 32.24 24.26 4.89
C ARG A 78 32.32 25.71 4.41
N ASN A 79 31.22 26.25 3.89
CA ASN A 79 31.17 27.63 3.38
C ASN A 79 31.36 28.65 4.53
N LEU A 80 30.74 28.42 5.69
CA LEU A 80 30.97 29.23 6.89
C LEU A 80 32.45 29.17 7.31
N GLN A 81 33.05 27.98 7.35
CA GLN A 81 34.45 27.84 7.77
C GLN A 81 35.43 28.53 6.81
N GLN A 82 35.13 28.52 5.50
CA GLN A 82 35.87 29.29 4.49
C GLN A 82 35.74 30.81 4.70
N GLN A 83 34.54 31.31 4.98
CA GLN A 83 34.32 32.74 5.26
C GLN A 83 35.04 33.20 6.53
N LEU A 84 34.94 32.42 7.61
CA LEU A 84 35.63 32.69 8.88
C LEU A 84 37.15 32.70 8.71
N SER A 85 37.71 31.71 8.00
CA SER A 85 39.15 31.67 7.72
C SER A 85 39.62 32.83 6.84
N ALA A 86 38.81 33.25 5.86
CA ALA A 86 39.14 34.38 4.98
C ALA A 86 39.11 35.73 5.72
N GLN A 87 38.31 35.84 6.79
CA GLN A 87 38.22 37.05 7.62
C GLN A 87 39.13 37.00 8.87
N GLY A 88 39.85 35.90 9.10
CA GLY A 88 40.68 35.71 10.30
C GLY A 88 39.88 35.58 11.60
N ILE A 89 38.58 35.31 11.52
CA ILE A 89 37.68 35.21 12.68
C ILE A 89 37.72 33.78 13.23
N SER A 90 38.18 33.61 14.47
CA SER A 90 38.15 32.33 15.18
C SER A 90 37.68 32.49 16.63
N GLY A 91 36.77 31.61 17.06
CA GLY A 91 36.18 31.60 18.40
C GLY A 91 34.89 32.43 18.51
N GLY A 92 33.97 31.99 19.38
CA GLY A 92 32.75 32.68 19.81
C GLY A 92 31.67 32.81 18.73
N ALA A 93 31.89 33.70 17.76
CA ALA A 93 30.95 33.94 16.65
C ALA A 93 30.81 32.71 15.75
N SER A 94 31.92 32.00 15.51
CA SER A 94 31.95 30.74 14.76
C SER A 94 31.15 29.64 15.45
N GLU A 95 31.34 29.48 16.76
CA GLU A 95 30.72 28.43 17.56
C GLU A 95 29.22 28.66 17.74
N THR A 96 28.78 29.92 17.93
CA THR A 96 27.36 30.29 17.99
C THR A 96 26.67 30.00 16.64
N THR A 97 27.29 30.38 15.53
CA THR A 97 26.73 30.12 14.19
C THR A 97 26.70 28.61 13.88
N GLN A 98 27.72 27.86 14.32
CA GLN A 98 27.77 26.41 14.16
C GLN A 98 26.73 25.69 15.03
N ALA A 99 26.48 26.15 16.26
CA ALA A 99 25.40 25.64 17.11
C ALA A 99 24.02 25.85 16.45
N SER A 100 23.74 27.04 15.91
CA SER A 100 22.50 27.30 15.18
C SER A 100 22.32 26.38 13.96
N MET A 101 23.39 26.12 13.19
CA MET A 101 23.33 25.16 12.07
C MET A 101 23.09 23.71 12.53
N LEU A 102 23.63 23.31 13.69
CA LEU A 102 23.37 21.99 14.26
C LEU A 102 21.92 21.84 14.69
N ASN A 103 21.39 22.82 15.44
CA ASN A 103 19.98 22.83 15.87
C ASN A 103 19.03 22.75 14.67
N ASN A 104 19.22 23.62 13.65
CA ASN A 104 18.40 23.61 12.43
C ASN A 104 18.42 22.25 11.70
N TYR A 105 19.57 21.56 11.69
CA TYR A 105 19.69 20.22 11.10
C TYR A 105 18.98 19.15 11.95
N GLU A 106 19.11 19.21 13.28
CA GLU A 106 18.44 18.29 14.19
C GLU A 106 16.91 18.47 14.15
N ASP A 107 16.42 19.71 14.12
CA ASP A 107 15.00 20.02 13.97
C ASP A 107 14.45 19.50 12.63
N SER A 108 15.14 19.79 11.52
CA SER A 108 14.77 19.29 10.19
C SER A 108 14.70 17.76 10.14
N ARG A 109 15.69 17.09 10.75
CA ARG A 109 15.74 15.62 10.88
C ARG A 109 14.57 15.11 11.71
N ASN A 110 14.28 15.75 12.85
CA ASN A 110 13.22 15.35 13.76
C ASN A 110 11.84 15.49 13.12
N GLU A 111 11.59 16.56 12.34
CA GLU A 111 10.33 16.71 11.61
C GLU A 111 10.16 15.68 10.48
N LEU A 112 11.21 15.39 9.70
CA LEU A 112 11.18 14.32 8.69
C LEU A 112 10.85 12.94 9.30
N GLU A 113 11.37 12.63 10.48
CA GLU A 113 11.08 11.38 11.18
C GLU A 113 9.68 11.34 11.80
N LYS A 114 9.18 12.45 12.35
CA LYS A 114 7.79 12.59 12.83
C LYS A 114 6.80 12.44 11.67
N GLU A 115 7.09 13.05 10.53
CA GLU A 115 6.29 12.92 9.31
C GLU A 115 6.23 11.47 8.85
N ARG A 116 7.39 10.82 8.68
CA ARG A 116 7.46 9.39 8.32
C ARG A 116 6.65 8.51 9.27
N GLN A 117 6.69 8.76 10.59
CA GLN A 117 5.89 8.01 11.56
C GLN A 117 4.38 8.22 11.38
N ARG A 118 3.93 9.46 11.14
CA ARG A 118 2.52 9.76 10.85
C ARG A 118 2.06 9.06 9.56
N GLN A 119 2.83 9.20 8.49
CA GLN A 119 2.49 8.59 7.19
C GLN A 119 2.50 7.04 7.24
N LEU A 120 3.38 6.42 8.04
CA LEU A 120 3.33 4.97 8.30
C LEU A 120 2.07 4.55 9.06
N ALA A 121 1.62 5.35 10.03
CA ALA A 121 0.37 5.09 10.75
C ALA A 121 -0.85 5.21 9.83
N ASP A 122 -0.88 6.22 8.95
CA ASP A 122 -1.94 6.42 7.97
C ASP A 122 -1.99 5.26 6.94
N LEU A 123 -0.83 4.85 6.40
CA LEU A 123 -0.72 3.67 5.53
C LEU A 123 -1.24 2.41 6.21
N MET A 124 -0.93 2.22 7.50
CA MET A 124 -1.40 1.07 8.26
C MET A 124 -2.92 1.15 8.50
N GLN A 125 -3.47 2.33 8.80
CA GLN A 125 -4.90 2.53 9.00
C GLN A 125 -5.69 2.26 7.70
N VAL A 126 -5.21 2.75 6.56
CA VAL A 126 -5.81 2.49 5.24
C VAL A 126 -5.76 1.00 4.92
N TYR A 127 -4.62 0.32 5.15
CA TYR A 127 -4.52 -1.13 4.97
C TYR A 127 -5.52 -1.89 5.85
N GLN A 128 -5.64 -1.54 7.15
CA GLN A 128 -6.61 -2.17 8.05
C GLN A 128 -8.07 -1.93 7.61
N ASN A 129 -8.41 -0.71 7.21
CA ASN A 129 -9.75 -0.38 6.69
C ASN A 129 -10.08 -1.19 5.43
N ASN A 130 -9.12 -1.31 4.50
CA ASN A 130 -9.27 -2.09 3.28
C ASN A 130 -9.44 -3.59 3.56
N MET A 131 -8.69 -4.15 4.53
CA MET A 131 -8.85 -5.54 4.97
C MET A 131 -10.22 -5.76 5.62
N ALA A 132 -10.68 -4.85 6.49
CA ALA A 132 -12.00 -4.93 7.10
C ALA A 132 -13.13 -4.86 6.07
N ALA A 133 -13.01 -4.00 5.05
CA ALA A 133 -14.00 -3.89 3.97
C ALA A 133 -14.00 -5.12 3.04
N LEU A 134 -12.84 -5.71 2.74
CA LEU A 134 -12.74 -7.00 2.02
C LEU A 134 -13.37 -8.14 2.83
N GLU A 135 -13.13 -8.17 4.14
CA GLU A 135 -13.73 -9.15 5.05
C GLU A 135 -15.25 -9.00 5.13
N GLN A 136 -15.76 -7.77 5.22
CA GLN A 136 -17.20 -7.49 5.16
C GLN A 136 -17.81 -7.94 3.83
N GLN A 137 -17.14 -7.73 2.69
CA GLN A 137 -17.62 -8.23 1.40
C GLN A 137 -17.68 -9.77 1.38
N ARG A 138 -16.65 -10.46 1.89
CA ARG A 138 -16.61 -11.92 2.01
C ARG A 138 -17.74 -12.44 2.92
N ALA A 139 -17.87 -11.86 4.10
CA ALA A 139 -18.84 -12.27 5.13
C ALA A 139 -20.29 -11.91 4.79
N SER A 140 -20.53 -10.87 3.97
CA SER A 140 -21.88 -10.45 3.60
C SER A 140 -22.67 -11.52 2.87
N GLY A 141 -21.99 -12.41 2.11
CA GLY A 141 -22.58 -13.60 1.48
C GLY A 141 -23.76 -13.34 0.51
N GLN A 142 -24.03 -12.08 0.16
CA GLN A 142 -25.33 -11.66 -0.36
C GLN A 142 -25.31 -11.34 -1.85
N SER A 143 -26.10 -12.11 -2.61
CA SER A 143 -26.82 -11.77 -3.84
C SER A 143 -26.06 -11.22 -5.07
N ALA A 144 -24.82 -10.77 -4.96
CA ALA A 144 -24.02 -10.30 -6.08
C ALA A 144 -23.47 -11.50 -6.88
N SER A 145 -23.53 -11.42 -8.21
CA SER A 145 -22.89 -12.44 -9.05
C SER A 145 -21.37 -12.44 -8.83
N LEU A 146 -20.71 -13.59 -9.05
CA LEU A 146 -19.26 -13.73 -8.85
C LEU A 146 -18.44 -12.62 -9.56
N GLY A 147 -18.88 -12.18 -10.74
CA GLY A 147 -18.25 -11.07 -11.46
C GLY A 147 -18.43 -9.71 -10.78
N GLN A 148 -19.61 -9.42 -10.22
CA GLN A 148 -19.83 -8.19 -9.43
C GLN A 148 -19.02 -8.19 -8.13
N TYR A 149 -18.93 -9.35 -7.45
CA TYR A 149 -18.06 -9.53 -6.29
C TYR A 149 -16.60 -9.24 -6.67
N GLN A 150 -16.07 -9.89 -7.70
CA GLN A 150 -14.70 -9.65 -8.19
C GLN A 150 -14.44 -8.18 -8.56
N LEU A 151 -15.41 -7.50 -9.20
CA LEU A 151 -15.29 -6.08 -9.53
C LEU A 151 -15.29 -5.18 -8.28
N ALA A 152 -16.12 -5.49 -7.28
CA ALA A 152 -16.17 -4.75 -6.03
C ALA A 152 -14.86 -4.89 -5.23
N LEU A 153 -14.28 -6.10 -5.19
CA LEU A 153 -12.98 -6.35 -4.59
C LEU A 153 -11.86 -5.60 -5.34
N ALA A 154 -11.88 -5.61 -6.67
CA ALA A 154 -10.90 -4.91 -7.50
C ALA A 154 -10.99 -3.38 -7.35
N ASN A 155 -12.20 -2.82 -7.32
CA ASN A 155 -12.41 -1.39 -7.11
C ASN A 155 -11.96 -0.96 -5.70
N LEU A 156 -12.22 -1.78 -4.68
CA LEU A 156 -11.75 -1.53 -3.31
C LEU A 156 -10.21 -1.62 -3.22
N ALA A 157 -9.58 -2.49 -4.01
CA ALA A 157 -8.13 -2.60 -4.16
C ALA A 157 -7.49 -1.40 -4.90
N ALA A 158 -8.17 -0.84 -5.91
CA ALA A 158 -7.65 0.26 -6.72
C ALA A 158 -7.89 1.65 -6.13
N ASN A 159 -9.09 1.94 -5.62
CA ASN A 159 -9.52 3.30 -5.26
C ASN A 159 -9.11 3.75 -3.84
N ASN A 160 -8.55 2.86 -3.02
CA ASN A 160 -8.02 3.19 -1.68
C ASN A 160 -6.50 3.12 -1.63
N GLY A 161 -5.83 3.17 -2.79
CA GLY A 161 -4.40 3.44 -2.85
C GLY A 161 -4.16 4.88 -2.36
N VAL A 162 -3.39 5.03 -1.28
CA VAL A 162 -2.97 6.35 -0.81
C VAL A 162 -2.25 7.07 -1.94
N ASP A 163 -2.73 8.27 -2.27
CA ASP A 163 -2.13 9.14 -3.27
C ASP A 163 -0.84 9.76 -2.69
N LEU A 164 0.20 8.92 -2.60
CA LEU A 164 1.50 9.23 -1.99
C LEU A 164 2.08 10.55 -2.51
N LEU A 165 1.84 10.83 -3.79
CA LEU A 165 2.28 12.05 -4.47
C LEU A 165 1.62 13.30 -3.89
N SER A 166 0.37 13.22 -3.39
CA SER A 166 -0.33 14.32 -2.75
C SER A 166 0.15 14.55 -1.31
N MET A 167 0.41 13.49 -0.54
CA MET A 167 0.96 13.62 0.82
C MET A 167 2.40 14.15 0.82
N MET A 168 3.22 13.79 -0.18
CA MET A 168 4.58 14.33 -0.33
C MET A 168 4.60 15.81 -0.74
N GLN A 169 3.49 16.33 -1.31
CA GLN A 169 3.29 17.75 -1.62
C GLN A 169 2.56 18.52 -0.51
N GLY A 170 1.98 17.83 0.48
CA GLY A 170 1.00 18.39 1.41
C GLY A 170 1.56 19.10 2.66
N THR A 171 2.87 19.00 2.94
CA THR A 171 3.46 19.48 4.21
C THR A 171 4.59 20.49 4.02
N THR A 172 4.26 21.68 3.50
CA THR A 172 5.08 22.88 3.72
C THR A 172 4.80 23.47 5.11
N ALA A 173 5.49 22.95 6.12
CA ALA A 173 5.39 23.42 7.51
C ALA A 173 6.13 24.76 7.74
N SER A 174 5.84 25.76 6.91
CA SER A 174 6.11 27.19 7.15
C SER A 174 5.45 28.01 6.03
N GLY A 175 5.02 29.24 6.33
CA GLY A 175 4.41 30.16 5.34
C GLY A 175 5.41 30.76 4.34
N GLN A 176 6.44 29.99 3.93
CA GLN A 176 7.41 30.37 2.92
C GLN A 176 7.43 29.30 1.83
N THR A 177 7.07 29.70 0.61
CA THR A 177 7.10 28.85 -0.59
C THR A 177 8.54 28.56 -0.99
N THR A 178 9.10 27.45 -0.51
CA THR A 178 10.23 26.79 -1.20
C THR A 178 9.72 26.12 -2.47
N PRO A 179 10.54 26.08 -3.55
CA PRO A 179 10.03 25.76 -4.86
C PRO A 179 9.45 24.35 -4.97
N SER A 180 8.32 24.23 -5.65
CA SER A 180 7.52 23.00 -5.69
C SER A 180 8.15 21.96 -6.61
N ALA A 181 9.03 21.13 -6.06
CA ALA A 181 9.70 20.06 -6.76
C ALA A 181 8.74 18.89 -7.03
N HIS A 182 8.40 18.66 -8.30
CA HIS A 182 7.58 17.54 -8.74
C HIS A 182 8.38 16.67 -9.73
N TYR A 183 8.33 15.36 -9.56
CA TYR A 183 9.09 14.42 -10.37
C TYR A 183 8.24 13.92 -11.54
N VAL A 184 8.60 14.34 -12.76
CA VAL A 184 7.85 14.01 -13.97
C VAL A 184 8.82 13.55 -15.05
N ASN A 185 8.52 12.42 -15.69
CA ASN A 185 9.32 11.83 -16.78
C ASN A 185 10.82 11.61 -16.49
N GLY A 186 11.20 11.47 -15.21
CA GLY A 186 12.58 11.21 -14.79
C GLY A 186 13.39 12.45 -14.40
N GLU A 187 12.80 13.64 -14.43
CA GLU A 187 13.44 14.89 -13.98
C GLU A 187 12.70 15.52 -12.80
N TRP A 188 13.46 16.17 -11.92
CA TRP A 188 12.92 17.02 -10.86
C TRP A 188 12.65 18.42 -11.41
N VAL A 189 11.37 18.77 -11.55
CA VAL A 189 10.95 20.09 -12.04
C VAL A 189 10.60 20.97 -10.84
N TYR A 190 11.23 22.13 -10.74
CA TYR A 190 11.08 23.09 -9.63
C TYR A 190 10.25 24.30 -10.09
N TYR A 191 9.24 24.69 -9.31
CA TYR A 191 8.47 25.95 -9.46
C TYR A 191 8.77 26.92 -8.33
#